data_AF-A0A1V9EI93-F1
#
_entry.id   AF-A0A1V9EI93-F1
#
_cell.length_a   1.000
_cell.length_b   1.000
_cell.length_c   1.000
_cell.angle_alpha   90.00
_cell.angle_beta   90.00
_cell.angle_gamma   90.00
#
_symmetry.space_group_name_H-M   'P 1'
#
loop_
_entity.id
_entity.type
_entity.pdbx_description
1 polymer ?
#
loop_
_entity_poly.entity_id
_entity_poly.type
_entity_poly.pdbx_seq_one_letter_code
_entity_poly.pdbx_strand_id
1 'polypeptide(L)'
;MNNGTHLSFQARYNRMVLKLVSAGWKKLFVLERQMKKKIFIQEFEAREDDICVVTYMRSGTTLVQMMLYQLLTDGNMNFNHLSDISPLLEDAINAPQQLQQLPSPRIFKTHGDYKYFRRKSNARIVYVVRNGMDVASSIFHYHKNYDNPDLNWDKFLTNNFMDRLSWFKYVEDWLENKNRLNVCYLKYEDVTDNMRATIEKLAAFMKITPTEATIQRVMERCSFGFMKEHELKFGRKTDQHFIRKGKSNTGQFEFSEAQRTRFIELYNKHLERFNLGYDFSVNTNQGLKLA
;
A
#
# COMPACT_ATOMS: atom_id res chain seq x y z
N MET A 1 14.06 -38.67 38.40
CA MET A 1 13.65 -37.40 37.76
C MET A 1 13.51 -37.63 36.25
N ASN A 2 12.29 -37.82 35.74
CA ASN A 2 11.86 -37.39 34.40
C ASN A 2 10.36 -37.68 34.24
N ASN A 3 9.49 -36.78 34.68
CA ASN A 3 8.04 -36.90 34.50
C ASN A 3 7.63 -36.25 33.17
N GLY A 4 7.89 -36.95 32.06
CA GLY A 4 7.33 -36.60 30.76
C GLY A 4 5.86 -37.03 30.70
N THR A 5 4.93 -36.09 30.84
CA THR A 5 3.49 -36.36 30.73
C THR A 5 3.11 -36.67 29.28
N HIS A 6 3.04 -37.96 28.93
CA HIS A 6 2.48 -38.41 27.66
C HIS A 6 0.96 -38.14 27.62
N LEU A 7 0.54 -37.25 26.71
CA LEU A 7 -0.88 -36.97 26.47
C LEU A 7 -1.62 -38.24 25.99
N SER A 8 -2.79 -38.50 26.57
CA SER A 8 -3.66 -39.61 26.15
C SER A 8 -4.04 -39.51 24.67
N PHE A 9 -4.41 -40.63 24.04
CA PHE A 9 -4.89 -40.65 22.65
C PHE A 9 -6.05 -39.66 22.46
N GLN A 10 -7.02 -39.66 23.39
CA GLN A 10 -8.16 -38.74 23.35
C GLN A 10 -7.73 -37.27 23.42
N ALA A 11 -6.76 -36.93 24.26
CA ALA A 11 -6.25 -35.57 24.35
C ALA A 11 -5.51 -35.14 23.07
N ARG A 12 -4.75 -36.06 22.45
CA ARG A 12 -4.10 -35.83 21.14
C ARG A 12 -5.13 -35.64 20.02
N TYR A 13 -6.16 -36.49 19.98
CA TYR A 13 -7.26 -36.41 19.01
C TYR A 13 -8.02 -35.08 19.14
N ASN A 14 -8.48 -34.72 20.35
CA ASN A 14 -9.18 -33.47 20.60
C ASN A 14 -8.33 -32.25 20.21
N ARG A 15 -7.04 -32.24 20.53
CA ARG A 15 -6.10 -31.17 20.12
C ARG A 15 -5.96 -31.07 18.61
N MET A 16 -5.91 -32.20 17.91
CA MET A 16 -5.86 -32.23 16.44
C MET A 16 -7.14 -31.66 15.82
N VAL A 17 -8.31 -32.10 16.30
CA VAL A 17 -9.62 -31.59 15.84
C VAL A 17 -9.73 -30.09 16.07
N LEU A 18 -9.37 -29.58 17.26
CA LEU A 18 -9.37 -28.14 17.55
C LEU A 18 -8.43 -27.34 16.64
N LYS A 19 -7.25 -27.88 16.32
CA LYS A 19 -6.34 -27.26 15.33
C LYS A 19 -6.97 -27.20 13.93
N LEU A 20 -7.65 -28.26 13.49
CA LEU A 20 -8.30 -28.28 12.18
C LEU A 20 -9.49 -27.31 12.13
N VAL A 21 -10.34 -27.31 13.16
CA VAL A 21 -11.49 -26.40 13.28
C VAL A 21 -11.01 -24.94 13.32
N SER A 22 -10.01 -24.62 14.14
CA SER A 22 -9.46 -23.25 14.21
C SER A 22 -8.79 -22.81 12.91
N ALA A 23 -8.09 -23.71 12.20
CA ALA A 23 -7.53 -23.41 10.89
C ALA A 23 -8.63 -23.18 9.83
N GLY A 24 -9.68 -24.00 9.85
CA GLY A 24 -10.86 -23.84 9.00
C GLY A 24 -11.58 -22.51 9.26
N TRP A 25 -11.82 -22.18 10.52
CA TRP A 25 -12.46 -20.93 10.93
C TRP A 25 -11.64 -19.70 10.51
N LYS A 26 -10.31 -19.73 10.68
CA LYS A 26 -9.43 -18.66 10.19
C LYS A 26 -9.53 -18.47 8.67
N LYS A 27 -9.57 -19.57 7.90
CA LYS A 27 -9.75 -19.49 6.44
C LYS A 27 -11.10 -18.88 6.07
N LEU A 28 -12.18 -19.33 6.71
CA LEU A 28 -13.53 -18.80 6.48
C LEU A 28 -13.62 -17.31 6.83
N PHE A 29 -13.05 -16.89 7.96
CA PHE A 29 -13.01 -15.50 8.38
C PHE A 29 -12.27 -14.59 7.39
N VAL A 30 -11.13 -15.04 6.85
CA VAL A 30 -10.40 -14.30 5.81
C VAL A 30 -11.22 -14.21 4.53
N LEU A 31 -11.86 -15.32 4.11
CA LEU A 31 -12.71 -15.35 2.92
C LEU A 31 -13.90 -14.41 3.05
N GLU A 32 -14.60 -14.45 4.18
CA GLU A 32 -15.73 -13.57 4.49
C GLU A 32 -15.31 -12.09 4.40
N ARG A 33 -14.18 -11.72 5.01
CA ARG A 33 -13.63 -10.36 4.91
C ARG A 33 -13.32 -9.95 3.48
N GLN A 34 -12.72 -10.83 2.68
CA GLN A 34 -12.44 -10.57 1.26
C GLN A 34 -13.72 -10.38 0.45
N MET A 35 -14.76 -11.19 0.71
CA MET A 35 -16.06 -11.05 0.04
C MET A 35 -16.75 -9.75 0.43
N LYS A 36 -16.79 -9.40 1.71
CA LYS A 36 -17.34 -8.11 2.18
C LYS A 36 -16.63 -6.92 1.52
N LYS A 37 -15.30 -6.94 1.51
CA LYS A 37 -14.48 -5.92 0.83
C LYS A 37 -14.81 -5.83 -0.66
N LYS A 38 -14.90 -6.96 -1.36
CA LYS A 38 -15.25 -7.01 -2.78
C LYS A 38 -16.62 -6.39 -3.04
N ILE A 39 -17.64 -6.85 -2.32
CA ILE A 39 -19.03 -6.38 -2.50
C ILE A 39 -19.09 -4.88 -2.23
N PHE A 40 -18.50 -4.43 -1.12
CA PHE A 40 -18.48 -3.02 -0.75
C PHE A 40 -17.85 -2.12 -1.82
N ILE A 41 -16.65 -2.45 -2.31
CA ILE A 41 -16.00 -1.65 -3.37
C ILE A 41 -16.81 -1.69 -4.67
N GLN A 42 -17.48 -2.81 -4.97
CA GLN A 42 -18.30 -2.97 -6.17
C GLN A 42 -19.62 -2.18 -6.14
N GLU A 43 -20.17 -1.98 -4.94
CA GLU A 43 -21.43 -1.27 -4.69
C GLU A 43 -21.21 0.18 -4.27
N PHE A 44 -19.98 0.59 -3.98
CA PHE A 44 -19.66 1.95 -3.60
C PHE A 44 -20.02 2.94 -4.72
N GLU A 45 -21.04 3.76 -4.45
CA GLU A 45 -21.48 4.83 -5.34
C GLU A 45 -20.58 6.05 -5.16
N ALA A 46 -19.59 6.15 -6.05
CA ALA A 46 -18.68 7.29 -6.10
C ALA A 46 -19.38 8.55 -6.66
N ARG A 47 -19.10 9.69 -6.05
CA ARG A 47 -19.37 11.02 -6.63
C ARG A 47 -18.42 11.27 -7.80
N GLU A 48 -18.76 12.22 -8.67
CA GLU A 48 -17.94 12.55 -9.85
C GLU A 48 -16.56 13.12 -9.51
N ASP A 49 -16.44 13.73 -8.33
CA ASP A 49 -15.23 14.34 -7.80
C ASP A 49 -14.52 13.48 -6.75
N ASP A 50 -15.00 12.26 -6.51
CA ASP A 50 -14.33 11.33 -5.62
C ASP A 50 -13.00 10.86 -6.20
N ILE A 51 -12.03 10.75 -5.32
CA ILE A 51 -10.68 10.33 -5.66
C ILE A 51 -10.32 9.10 -4.84
N CYS A 52 -9.87 8.05 -5.51
CA CYS A 52 -9.42 6.83 -4.86
C CYS A 52 -7.91 6.65 -5.08
N VAL A 53 -7.14 6.80 -4.01
CA VAL A 53 -5.71 6.49 -3.99
C VAL A 53 -5.54 5.00 -3.81
N VAL A 54 -5.11 4.33 -4.87
CA VAL A 54 -4.94 2.89 -4.92
C VAL A 54 -3.47 2.58 -4.95
N THR A 55 -3.01 1.73 -4.04
CA THR A 55 -1.62 1.27 -4.07
C THR A 55 -1.54 -0.17 -3.61
N TYR A 56 -0.50 -0.90 -4.03
CA TYR A 56 -0.04 -2.01 -3.19
C TYR A 56 0.44 -1.42 -1.86
N MET A 57 0.26 -2.14 -0.75
CA MET A 57 0.63 -1.61 0.57
C MET A 57 2.12 -1.21 0.59
N ARG A 58 2.45 -0.09 1.26
CA ARG A 58 3.82 0.48 1.37
C ARG A 58 4.39 1.11 0.08
N SER A 59 3.54 1.46 -0.89
CA SER A 59 3.94 2.18 -2.12
C SER A 59 3.70 3.70 -2.10
N GLY A 60 3.63 4.33 -0.92
CA GLY A 60 3.50 5.80 -0.80
C GLY A 60 2.07 6.35 -0.70
N THR A 61 1.11 5.53 -0.30
CA THR A 61 -0.31 5.89 -0.15
C THR A 61 -0.51 7.17 0.67
N THR A 62 0.07 7.22 1.88
CA THR A 62 -0.03 8.37 2.79
C THR A 62 0.48 9.65 2.16
N LEU A 63 1.61 9.57 1.45
CA LEU A 63 2.24 10.73 0.81
C LEU A 63 1.33 11.29 -0.29
N VAL A 64 0.77 10.42 -1.13
CA VAL A 64 -0.17 10.85 -2.20
C VAL A 64 -1.51 11.33 -1.64
N GLN A 65 -2.04 10.71 -0.57
CA GLN A 65 -3.22 11.22 0.14
C GLN A 65 -2.98 12.65 0.64
N MET A 66 -1.83 12.90 1.28
CA MET A 66 -1.45 14.21 1.79
C MET A 66 -1.28 15.23 0.65
N MET A 67 -0.64 14.85 -0.45
CA MET A 67 -0.50 15.70 -1.64
C MET A 67 -1.86 16.13 -2.19
N LEU A 68 -2.78 15.17 -2.40
CA LEU A 68 -4.12 15.46 -2.88
C LEU A 68 -4.89 16.35 -1.90
N TYR A 69 -4.79 16.08 -0.60
CA TYR A 69 -5.44 16.90 0.42
C TYR A 69 -4.94 18.34 0.39
N GLN A 70 -3.62 18.54 0.39
CA GLN A 70 -3.00 19.86 0.34
C GLN A 70 -3.29 20.61 -0.97
N LEU A 71 -3.46 19.87 -2.06
CA LEU A 71 -3.74 20.42 -3.39
C LEU A 71 -5.21 20.83 -3.58
N LEU A 72 -6.15 20.08 -2.99
CA LEU A 72 -7.59 20.22 -3.26
C LEU A 72 -8.36 20.96 -2.16
N THR A 73 -7.72 21.29 -1.04
CA THR A 73 -8.33 21.97 0.10
C THR A 73 -7.54 23.20 0.50
N ASP A 74 -7.95 23.85 1.59
CA ASP A 74 -7.18 24.93 2.21
C ASP A 74 -5.83 24.46 2.80
N GLY A 75 -5.60 23.15 2.88
CA GLY A 75 -4.38 22.53 3.39
C GLY A 75 -4.27 22.53 4.91
N ASN A 76 -5.35 22.87 5.63
CA ASN A 76 -5.32 22.95 7.08
C ASN A 76 -5.13 21.58 7.73
N MET A 77 -4.16 21.43 8.64
CA MET A 77 -3.90 20.16 9.32
C MET A 77 -4.62 20.01 10.69
N ASN A 78 -5.74 20.74 10.88
CA ASN A 78 -6.62 20.69 12.05
C ASN A 78 -7.48 19.42 12.13
N PHE A 79 -6.89 18.27 11.82
CA PHE A 79 -7.46 16.94 12.01
C PHE A 79 -6.60 16.14 13.00
N ASN A 80 -7.19 15.17 13.68
CA ASN A 80 -6.44 14.33 14.62
C ASN A 80 -5.59 13.32 13.85
N HIS A 81 -6.16 12.71 12.82
CA HIS A 81 -5.48 11.73 11.99
C HIS A 81 -5.89 11.87 10.52
N LEU A 82 -5.00 11.51 9.59
CA LEU A 82 -5.25 11.60 8.15
C LEU A 82 -6.46 10.75 7.73
N SER A 83 -6.79 9.70 8.48
CA SER A 83 -8.01 8.89 8.24
C SER A 83 -9.31 9.66 8.45
N ASP A 84 -9.30 10.75 9.22
CA ASP A 84 -10.49 11.55 9.49
C ASP A 84 -10.96 12.28 8.23
N ILE A 85 -10.00 12.65 7.37
CA ILE A 85 -10.23 13.41 6.12
C ILE A 85 -9.99 12.57 4.86
N SER A 86 -9.19 11.51 4.97
CA SER A 86 -8.92 10.57 3.89
C SER A 86 -8.88 9.11 4.41
N PRO A 87 -10.06 8.50 4.64
CA PRO A 87 -10.16 7.18 5.24
C PRO A 87 -9.76 6.04 4.29
N LEU A 88 -9.48 4.87 4.87
CA LEU A 88 -9.46 3.62 4.14
C LEU A 88 -10.89 3.26 3.76
N LEU A 89 -11.15 3.06 2.47
CA LEU A 89 -12.49 2.78 1.96
C LEU A 89 -13.12 1.57 2.67
N GLU A 90 -12.32 0.54 2.92
CA GLU A 90 -12.73 -0.70 3.56
C GLU A 90 -13.12 -0.56 5.04
N ASP A 91 -12.68 0.49 5.74
CA ASP A 91 -13.05 0.69 7.14
C ASP A 91 -14.54 1.06 7.28
N ALA A 92 -15.14 1.58 6.21
CA ALA A 92 -16.54 1.94 6.18
C ALA A 92 -17.49 0.77 5.86
N ILE A 93 -17.00 -0.46 5.68
CA ILE A 93 -17.84 -1.64 5.38
C ILE A 93 -19.00 -1.79 6.38
N ASN A 94 -18.76 -1.51 7.66
CA ASN A 94 -19.78 -1.64 8.71
C ASN A 94 -20.53 -0.32 8.99
N ALA A 95 -20.09 0.80 8.41
CA ALA A 95 -20.64 2.12 8.66
C ALA A 95 -20.54 3.02 7.40
N PRO A 96 -21.17 2.62 6.27
CA PRO A 96 -21.01 3.31 4.99
C PRO A 96 -21.48 4.77 5.02
N GLN A 97 -22.44 5.10 5.90
CA GLN A 97 -22.97 6.45 6.03
C GLN A 97 -21.88 7.47 6.44
N GLN A 98 -20.81 7.03 7.12
CA GLN A 98 -19.70 7.91 7.51
C GLN A 98 -18.99 8.51 6.29
N LEU A 99 -18.89 7.77 5.19
CA LEU A 99 -18.27 8.29 3.96
C LEU A 99 -19.17 9.32 3.25
N GLN A 100 -20.49 9.25 3.45
CA GLN A 100 -21.43 10.21 2.87
C GLN A 100 -21.37 11.57 3.56
N GLN A 101 -20.97 11.61 4.83
CA GLN A 101 -20.84 12.84 5.62
C GLN A 101 -19.59 13.64 5.28
N LEU A 102 -18.61 13.05 4.58
CA LEU A 102 -17.40 13.75 4.19
C LEU A 102 -17.68 14.83 3.13
N PRO A 103 -17.08 16.04 3.28
CA PRO A 103 -17.20 17.08 2.29
C PRO A 103 -16.51 16.67 0.99
N SER A 104 -17.01 17.20 -0.12
CA SER A 104 -16.42 17.03 -1.45
C SER A 104 -15.26 18.01 -1.66
N PRO A 105 -14.20 17.65 -2.42
CA PRO A 105 -13.96 16.32 -2.98
C PRO A 105 -13.51 15.31 -1.92
N ARG A 106 -14.05 14.08 -1.96
CA ARG A 106 -13.68 13.02 -1.01
C ARG A 106 -12.45 12.26 -1.52
N ILE A 107 -11.45 12.12 -0.66
CA ILE A 107 -10.22 11.39 -0.97
C ILE A 107 -10.22 10.10 -0.17
N PHE A 108 -10.24 8.95 -0.83
CA PHE A 108 -10.14 7.65 -0.18
C PHE A 108 -8.80 7.01 -0.46
N LYS A 109 -8.35 6.12 0.43
CA LYS A 109 -7.34 5.11 0.07
C LYS A 109 -7.92 3.72 0.03
N THR A 110 -7.26 2.84 -0.72
CA THR A 110 -7.55 1.40 -0.71
C THR A 110 -6.34 0.61 -1.21
N HIS A 111 -6.26 -0.63 -0.74
CA HIS A 111 -5.34 -1.66 -1.26
C HIS A 111 -6.16 -2.77 -1.94
N GLY A 112 -7.27 -2.42 -2.58
CA GLY A 112 -8.16 -3.35 -3.25
C GLY A 112 -7.55 -3.96 -4.51
N ASP A 113 -7.80 -5.26 -4.73
CA ASP A 113 -7.48 -5.90 -6.00
C ASP A 113 -8.30 -5.26 -7.13
N TYR A 114 -7.71 -5.15 -8.32
CA TYR A 114 -8.37 -4.56 -9.50
C TYR A 114 -9.76 -5.15 -9.78
N LYS A 115 -9.93 -6.47 -9.58
CA LYS A 115 -11.20 -7.20 -9.76
C LYS A 115 -12.35 -6.69 -8.88
N TYR A 116 -12.08 -5.89 -7.85
CA TYR A 116 -13.11 -5.28 -7.01
C TYR A 116 -13.69 -4.01 -7.66
N PHE A 117 -13.02 -3.41 -8.65
CA PHE A 117 -13.45 -2.17 -9.27
C PHE A 117 -14.24 -2.45 -10.55
N ARG A 118 -15.48 -1.94 -10.62
CA ARG A 118 -16.35 -2.08 -11.79
C ARG A 118 -16.10 -0.95 -12.79
N ARG A 119 -16.33 -1.24 -14.08
CA ARG A 119 -16.19 -0.28 -15.20
C ARG A 119 -16.98 1.02 -15.04
N LYS A 120 -18.08 1.02 -14.29
CA LYS A 120 -18.99 2.18 -14.16
C LYS A 120 -18.69 3.08 -12.94
N SER A 121 -17.52 2.95 -12.30
CA SER A 121 -17.18 3.86 -11.21
C SER A 121 -16.88 5.26 -11.76
N ASN A 122 -17.53 6.27 -11.19
CA ASN A 122 -17.28 7.69 -11.49
C ASN A 122 -16.03 8.23 -10.77
N ALA A 123 -15.44 7.46 -9.84
CA ALA A 123 -14.25 7.89 -9.11
C ALA A 123 -13.04 8.04 -10.03
N ARG A 124 -12.26 9.09 -9.79
CA ARG A 124 -10.91 9.25 -10.34
C ARG A 124 -9.96 8.38 -9.54
N ILE A 125 -9.23 7.49 -10.20
CA ILE A 125 -8.28 6.60 -9.52
C ILE A 125 -6.87 7.16 -9.67
N VAL A 126 -6.17 7.33 -8.56
CA VAL A 126 -4.72 7.60 -8.56
C VAL A 126 -4.02 6.32 -8.13
N TYR A 127 -3.41 5.62 -9.09
CA TYR A 127 -2.68 4.39 -8.83
C TYR A 127 -1.19 4.65 -8.65
N VAL A 128 -0.60 4.21 -7.54
CA VAL A 128 0.83 4.37 -7.28
C VAL A 128 1.53 3.03 -7.31
N VAL A 129 2.47 2.89 -8.26
CA VAL A 129 3.42 1.78 -8.32
C VAL A 129 4.74 2.20 -7.66
N ARG A 130 5.41 1.24 -7.03
CA ARG A 130 6.74 1.43 -6.42
C ARG A 130 7.60 0.23 -6.78
N ASN A 131 8.91 0.42 -6.82
CA ASN A 131 9.90 -0.66 -6.95
C ASN A 131 9.55 -1.82 -5.99
N GLY A 132 9.32 -3.02 -6.55
CA GLY A 132 8.84 -4.16 -5.78
C GLY A 132 9.85 -4.67 -4.73
N MET A 133 11.16 -4.44 -4.90
CA MET A 133 12.16 -4.78 -3.88
C MET A 133 12.08 -3.85 -2.67
N ASP A 134 11.86 -2.55 -2.90
CA ASP A 134 11.60 -1.59 -1.82
C ASP A 134 10.29 -1.89 -1.09
N VAL A 135 9.25 -2.28 -1.84
CA VAL A 135 7.97 -2.71 -1.28
C VAL A 135 8.16 -3.94 -0.37
N ALA A 136 8.88 -4.96 -0.85
CA ALA A 136 9.16 -6.17 -0.07
C ALA A 136 9.90 -5.86 1.24
N SER A 137 11.00 -5.09 1.17
CA SER A 137 11.73 -4.61 2.36
C SER A 137 10.78 -3.84 3.30
N SER A 138 10.01 -2.88 2.78
CA SER A 138 9.15 -2.07 3.63
C SER A 138 8.02 -2.86 4.30
N ILE A 139 7.45 -3.87 3.64
CA ILE A 139 6.41 -4.73 4.23
C ILE A 139 7.02 -5.66 5.27
N PHE A 140 8.20 -6.22 5.01
CA PHE A 140 8.90 -7.07 5.95
C PHE A 140 9.16 -6.34 7.27
N HIS A 141 9.77 -5.15 7.22
CA HIS A 141 10.04 -4.35 8.43
C HIS A 141 8.75 -3.89 9.11
N TYR A 142 7.70 -3.61 8.35
CA TYR A 142 6.39 -3.29 8.92
C TYR A 142 5.84 -4.46 9.74
N HIS A 143 5.71 -5.66 9.15
CA HIS A 143 5.22 -6.81 9.89
C HIS A 143 6.16 -7.23 11.02
N LYS A 144 7.48 -7.09 10.84
CA LYS A 144 8.45 -7.40 11.87
C LYS A 144 8.29 -6.52 13.11
N ASN A 145 8.10 -5.22 12.91
CA ASN A 145 7.96 -4.28 14.01
C ASN A 145 6.61 -4.36 14.71
N TYR A 146 5.53 -4.68 13.99
CA TYR A 146 4.16 -4.56 14.53
C TYR A 146 3.48 -5.89 14.85
N ASP A 147 3.74 -6.93 14.07
CA ASP A 147 2.93 -8.15 14.12
C ASP A 147 3.75 -9.38 14.55
N ASN A 148 5.02 -9.47 14.14
CA ASN A 148 5.86 -10.63 14.39
C ASN A 148 7.37 -10.27 14.43
N PRO A 149 7.93 -9.96 15.60
CA PRO A 149 9.37 -9.66 15.77
C PRO A 149 10.31 -10.76 15.25
N ASP A 150 9.86 -12.01 15.24
CA ASP A 150 10.63 -13.18 14.79
C ASP A 150 10.48 -13.47 13.27
N LEU A 151 9.89 -12.53 12.51
CA LEU A 151 9.72 -12.70 11.07
C LEU A 151 11.09 -12.86 10.38
N ASN A 152 11.22 -13.97 9.67
CA ASN A 152 12.40 -14.30 8.88
C ASN A 152 12.24 -13.82 7.43
N TRP A 153 13.27 -13.14 6.92
CA TRP A 153 13.28 -12.52 5.59
C TRP A 153 13.05 -13.52 4.46
N ASP A 154 13.81 -14.62 4.44
CA ASP A 154 13.72 -15.62 3.37
C ASP A 154 12.34 -16.28 3.30
N LYS A 155 11.78 -16.64 4.46
CA LYS A 155 10.43 -17.19 4.57
C LYS A 155 9.37 -16.18 4.13
N PHE A 156 9.51 -14.91 4.51
CA PHE A 156 8.59 -13.85 4.09
C PHE A 156 8.64 -13.66 2.57
N LEU A 157 9.83 -13.48 2.01
CA LEU A 157 10.02 -13.27 0.58
C LEU A 157 9.44 -14.43 -0.24
N THR A 158 9.74 -15.67 0.17
CA THR A 158 9.29 -16.87 -0.54
C THR A 158 7.78 -17.05 -0.36
N ASN A 159 7.31 -17.18 0.87
CA ASN A 159 5.94 -17.64 1.15
C ASN A 159 4.86 -16.56 1.05
N ASN A 160 5.23 -15.28 1.11
CA ASN A 160 4.28 -14.17 1.20
C ASN A 160 4.40 -13.16 0.07
N PHE A 161 5.48 -13.20 -0.72
CA PHE A 161 5.75 -12.19 -1.74
C PHE A 161 5.98 -12.80 -3.14
N MET A 162 7.10 -13.49 -3.35
CA MET A 162 7.52 -14.01 -4.65
C MET A 162 6.71 -15.24 -5.09
N ASP A 163 6.62 -16.31 -4.29
CA ASP A 163 5.93 -17.54 -4.74
C ASP A 163 4.41 -17.37 -4.82
N ARG A 164 3.87 -16.43 -4.04
CA ARG A 164 2.47 -16.02 -4.14
C ARG A 164 2.20 -15.04 -5.28
N LEU A 165 3.26 -14.54 -5.94
CA LEU A 165 3.20 -13.49 -6.96
C LEU A 165 2.40 -12.27 -6.48
N SER A 166 2.46 -11.95 -5.19
CA SER A 166 1.48 -11.08 -4.55
C SER A 166 1.53 -9.65 -5.09
N TRP A 167 2.74 -9.10 -5.22
CA TRP A 167 2.97 -7.78 -5.79
C TRP A 167 2.89 -7.82 -7.32
N PHE A 168 3.49 -8.83 -7.96
CA PHE A 168 3.55 -8.96 -9.41
C PHE A 168 2.15 -8.99 -10.05
N LYS A 169 1.28 -9.90 -9.60
CA LYS A 169 -0.09 -10.00 -10.13
C LYS A 169 -0.94 -8.78 -9.79
N TYR A 170 -0.78 -8.22 -8.59
CA TYR A 170 -1.51 -7.02 -8.22
C TYR A 170 -1.15 -5.85 -9.16
N VAL A 171 0.14 -5.62 -9.39
CA VAL A 171 0.60 -4.55 -10.27
C VAL A 171 0.19 -4.83 -11.72
N GLU A 172 0.34 -6.07 -12.18
CA GLU A 172 -0.07 -6.49 -13.52
C GLU A 172 -1.56 -6.21 -13.75
N ASP A 173 -2.46 -6.67 -12.88
CA ASP A 173 -3.90 -6.46 -13.01
C ASP A 173 -4.28 -4.96 -13.08
N TRP A 174 -3.63 -4.12 -12.27
CA TRP A 174 -3.86 -2.67 -12.26
C TRP A 174 -3.31 -1.95 -13.49
N LEU A 175 -2.19 -2.41 -14.05
CA LEU A 175 -1.60 -1.85 -15.27
C LEU A 175 -2.31 -2.33 -16.54
N GLU A 176 -2.82 -3.56 -16.55
CA GLU A 176 -3.65 -4.06 -17.65
C GLU A 176 -4.93 -3.26 -17.82
N ASN A 177 -5.50 -2.77 -16.71
CA ASN A 177 -6.69 -1.94 -16.67
C ASN A 177 -7.81 -2.45 -17.60
N LYS A 178 -8.12 -3.75 -17.55
CA LYS A 178 -9.07 -4.42 -18.47
C LYS A 178 -10.46 -3.79 -18.52
N ASN A 179 -10.91 -3.20 -17.41
CA ASN A 179 -12.19 -2.49 -17.30
C ASN A 179 -12.13 -1.04 -17.79
N ARG A 180 -10.96 -0.55 -18.26
CA ARG A 180 -10.74 0.83 -18.73
C ARG A 180 -11.19 1.89 -17.72
N LEU A 181 -10.78 1.70 -16.47
CA LEU A 181 -11.05 2.66 -15.39
C LEU A 181 -10.29 3.96 -15.66
N ASN A 182 -10.81 5.07 -15.11
CA ASN A 182 -10.17 6.38 -15.16
C ASN A 182 -9.00 6.45 -14.17
N VAL A 183 -7.80 6.06 -14.62
CA VAL A 183 -6.61 5.91 -13.76
C VAL A 183 -5.51 6.88 -14.15
N CYS A 184 -5.01 7.63 -13.17
CA CYS A 184 -3.73 8.33 -13.24
C CYS A 184 -2.64 7.47 -12.57
N TYR A 185 -1.65 7.06 -13.35
CA TYR A 185 -0.54 6.24 -12.88
C TYR A 185 0.61 7.10 -12.39
N LEU A 186 1.08 6.86 -11.18
CA LEU A 186 2.26 7.48 -10.58
C LEU A 186 3.29 6.42 -10.20
N LYS A 187 4.57 6.76 -10.31
CA LYS A 187 5.65 6.02 -9.66
C LYS A 187 6.00 6.70 -8.34
N TYR A 188 6.16 5.92 -7.28
CA TYR A 188 6.58 6.44 -5.98
C TYR A 188 7.90 7.22 -6.08
N GLU A 189 8.81 6.76 -6.93
CA GLU A 189 10.11 7.39 -7.15
C GLU A 189 9.95 8.80 -7.76
N ASP A 190 9.04 9.00 -8.71
CA ASP A 190 8.74 10.34 -9.26
C ASP A 190 8.03 11.23 -8.24
N VAL A 191 7.22 10.62 -7.38
CA VAL A 191 6.51 11.33 -6.30
C VAL A 191 7.50 11.93 -5.31
N THR A 192 8.62 11.24 -5.02
CA THR A 192 9.66 11.74 -4.11
C THR A 192 10.68 12.63 -4.81
N ASP A 193 11.14 12.24 -6.00
CA ASP A 193 12.31 12.84 -6.64
C ASP A 193 11.91 14.00 -7.57
N ASN A 194 10.68 13.97 -8.11
CA ASN A 194 10.13 14.95 -9.06
C ASN A 194 8.77 15.49 -8.57
N MET A 195 8.71 15.89 -7.29
CA MET A 195 7.45 16.23 -6.61
C MET A 195 6.62 17.32 -7.34
N ARG A 196 7.26 18.38 -7.85
CA ARG A 196 6.54 19.42 -8.61
C ARG A 196 5.84 18.87 -9.86
N ALA A 197 6.54 18.09 -10.67
CA ALA A 197 5.96 17.46 -11.85
C ALA A 197 4.82 16.50 -11.49
N THR A 198 4.95 15.79 -10.36
CA THR A 198 3.86 14.96 -9.81
C THR A 198 2.65 15.80 -9.42
N ILE A 199 2.83 16.95 -8.75
CA ILE A 199 1.75 17.87 -8.39
C ILE A 199 1.04 18.39 -9.63
N GLU A 200 1.79 18.82 -10.65
CA GLU A 200 1.24 19.31 -11.92
C GLU A 200 0.46 18.22 -12.65
N LYS A 201 0.97 16.99 -12.70
CA LYS A 201 0.28 15.83 -13.27
C LYS A 201 -1.02 15.51 -12.53
N LEU A 202 -1.02 15.56 -11.21
CA LEU A 202 -2.23 15.39 -10.40
C LEU A 202 -3.23 16.52 -10.64
N ALA A 203 -2.78 17.77 -10.66
CA ALA A 203 -3.63 18.93 -10.94
C ALA A 203 -4.30 18.83 -12.32
N ALA A 204 -3.55 18.45 -13.36
CA ALA A 204 -4.08 18.23 -14.70
C ALA A 204 -5.12 17.11 -14.71
N PHE A 205 -4.85 15.99 -14.04
CA PHE A 205 -5.80 14.89 -13.91
C PHE A 205 -7.08 15.30 -13.14
N MET A 206 -6.92 16.16 -12.15
CA MET A 206 -8.05 16.72 -11.39
C MET A 206 -8.76 17.87 -12.11
N LYS A 207 -8.23 18.33 -13.25
CA LYS A 207 -8.72 19.46 -14.05
C LYS A 207 -8.76 20.78 -13.27
N ILE A 208 -7.69 21.06 -12.53
CA ILE A 208 -7.51 22.30 -11.77
C ILE A 208 -6.19 22.99 -12.14
N THR A 209 -6.11 24.28 -11.86
CA THR A 209 -4.90 25.09 -12.04
C THR A 209 -4.47 25.65 -10.69
N PRO A 210 -3.55 24.96 -9.96
CA PRO A 210 -3.10 25.43 -8.65
C PRO A 210 -2.27 26.69 -8.79
N THR A 211 -2.38 27.58 -7.80
CA THR A 211 -1.48 28.73 -7.67
C THR A 211 -0.08 28.27 -7.27
N GLU A 212 0.93 29.08 -7.55
CA GLU A 212 2.31 28.80 -7.11
C GLU A 212 2.40 28.64 -5.58
N ALA A 213 1.63 29.45 -4.82
CA ALA A 213 1.53 29.31 -3.37
C ALA A 213 0.96 27.94 -2.94
N THR A 214 -0.01 27.40 -3.68
CA THR A 214 -0.56 26.05 -3.43
C THR A 214 0.50 24.99 -3.72
N ILE A 215 1.23 25.10 -4.83
CA ILE A 215 2.29 24.15 -5.18
C ILE A 215 3.38 24.14 -4.10
N GLN A 216 3.83 25.32 -3.66
CA GLN A 216 4.84 25.43 -2.61
C GLN A 216 4.38 24.84 -1.28
N ARG A 217 3.12 25.11 -0.88
CA ARG A 217 2.53 24.49 0.32
C ARG A 217 2.54 22.97 0.20
N VAL A 218 2.12 22.41 -0.93
CA VAL A 218 2.11 20.96 -1.14
C VAL A 218 3.54 20.40 -1.03
N MET A 219 4.52 21.03 -1.67
CA MET A 219 5.92 20.61 -1.62
C MET A 219 6.49 20.63 -0.20
N GLU A 220 6.20 21.67 0.58
CA GLU A 220 6.63 21.79 1.97
C GLU A 220 5.98 20.70 2.85
N ARG A 221 4.64 20.61 2.82
CA ARG A 221 3.85 19.72 3.68
C ARG A 221 3.98 18.24 3.33
N CYS A 222 4.44 17.93 2.12
CA CYS A 222 4.71 16.57 1.65
C CYS A 222 6.20 16.24 1.65
N SER A 223 7.06 17.15 2.11
CA SER A 223 8.47 16.85 2.31
C SER A 223 8.68 15.78 3.37
N PHE A 224 9.75 14.99 3.23
CA PHE A 224 10.07 13.94 4.20
C PHE A 224 10.23 14.50 5.62
N GLY A 225 10.92 15.63 5.78
CA GLY A 225 11.15 16.26 7.07
C GLY A 225 9.84 16.65 7.75
N PHE A 226 8.98 17.37 7.02
CA PHE A 226 7.68 17.80 7.54
C PHE A 226 6.80 16.60 7.93
N MET A 227 6.66 15.62 7.04
CA MET A 227 5.83 14.46 7.33
C MET A 227 6.37 13.64 8.50
N LYS A 228 7.70 13.52 8.63
CA LYS A 228 8.34 12.80 9.73
C LYS A 228 8.11 13.47 11.08
N GLU A 229 8.19 14.79 11.14
CA GLU A 229 7.86 15.57 12.33
C GLU A 229 6.40 15.38 12.77
N HIS A 230 5.50 15.20 11.80
CA HIS A 230 4.07 15.04 12.03
C HIS A 230 3.60 13.58 12.00
N GLU A 231 4.49 12.60 12.23
CA GLU A 231 4.21 11.18 11.94
C GLU A 231 3.00 10.59 12.68
N LEU A 232 2.67 11.14 13.85
CA LEU A 232 1.50 10.75 14.67
C LEU A 232 0.16 10.97 13.96
N LYS A 233 0.11 11.84 12.94
CA LYS A 233 -1.09 12.07 12.13
C LYS A 233 -1.30 11.03 11.03
N PHE A 234 -0.35 10.11 10.81
CA PHE A 234 -0.34 9.22 9.64
C PHE A 234 -0.29 7.72 9.97
N GLY A 235 0.43 7.33 11.02
CA GLY A 235 0.58 5.96 11.47
C GLY A 235 -0.52 5.51 12.44
N ARG A 236 -0.49 4.25 12.89
CA ARG A 236 -1.32 3.85 14.04
C ARG A 236 -0.90 4.69 15.25
N LYS A 237 -1.83 4.93 16.20
CA LYS A 237 -1.60 5.82 17.36
C LYS A 237 -0.39 5.44 18.24
N THR A 238 0.15 4.23 18.08
CA THR A 238 1.34 3.72 18.77
C THR A 238 2.61 3.70 17.91
N ASP A 239 2.53 4.14 16.65
CA ASP A 239 3.60 4.02 15.67
C ASP A 239 4.64 5.14 15.84
N GLN A 240 5.65 4.91 16.66
CA GLN A 240 6.93 5.60 16.49
C GLN A 240 7.63 4.90 15.31
N HIS A 241 8.07 5.65 14.29
CA HIS A 241 8.72 5.13 13.06
C HIS A 241 7.84 4.64 11.88
N PHE A 242 6.58 5.11 11.75
CA PHE A 242 5.76 4.81 10.57
C PHE A 242 6.44 5.27 9.25
N ILE A 243 7.02 6.47 9.28
CA ILE A 243 7.86 7.03 8.22
C ILE A 243 9.32 6.65 8.50
N ARG A 244 9.85 5.71 7.71
CA ARG A 244 11.13 5.04 7.98
C ARG A 244 12.34 5.76 7.40
N LYS A 245 12.54 5.65 6.07
CA LYS A 245 13.73 6.17 5.38
C LYS A 245 13.42 7.18 4.28
N GLY A 246 12.21 7.17 3.71
CA GLY A 246 11.83 8.05 2.59
C GLY A 246 12.61 7.84 1.29
N LYS A 247 13.62 6.97 1.28
CA LYS A 247 14.50 6.71 0.14
C LYS A 247 13.96 5.61 -0.76
N SER A 248 14.25 5.74 -2.04
CA SER A 248 13.98 4.77 -3.10
C SER A 248 15.23 3.93 -3.40
N ASN A 249 15.04 2.74 -3.97
CA ASN A 249 16.06 1.80 -4.44
C ASN A 249 17.02 1.30 -3.35
N THR A 250 16.55 1.19 -2.11
CA THR A 250 17.36 0.67 -0.98
C THR A 250 17.02 -0.78 -0.62
N GLY A 251 15.84 -1.26 -1.01
CA GLY A 251 15.38 -2.61 -0.73
C GLY A 251 16.24 -3.69 -1.37
N GLN A 252 16.84 -3.41 -2.53
CA GLN A 252 17.72 -4.35 -3.26
C GLN A 252 18.93 -4.85 -2.44
N PHE A 253 19.36 -4.09 -1.43
CA PHE A 253 20.47 -4.44 -0.56
C PHE A 253 20.09 -5.49 0.51
N GLU A 254 18.79 -5.72 0.75
CA GLU A 254 18.32 -6.78 1.65
C GLU A 254 18.19 -8.13 0.94
N PHE A 255 18.17 -8.14 -0.40
CA PHE A 255 18.07 -9.36 -1.19
C PHE A 255 19.45 -10.01 -1.33
N SER A 256 19.51 -11.34 -1.23
CA SER A 256 20.66 -12.09 -1.73
C SER A 256 20.71 -12.05 -3.26
N GLU A 257 21.84 -12.42 -3.85
CA GLU A 257 21.98 -12.48 -5.32
C GLU A 257 20.94 -13.41 -5.96
N ALA A 258 20.78 -14.62 -5.42
CA ALA A 258 19.77 -15.57 -5.89
C ALA A 258 18.34 -15.02 -5.78
N GLN A 259 18.03 -14.29 -4.69
CA GLN A 259 16.72 -13.66 -4.53
C GLN A 259 16.49 -12.53 -5.53
N ARG A 260 17.51 -11.72 -5.83
CA ARG A 260 17.42 -10.68 -6.87
C ARG A 260 17.20 -11.28 -8.24
N THR A 261 17.98 -12.29 -8.63
CA THR A 261 17.83 -12.98 -9.91
C THR A 261 16.41 -13.52 -10.05
N ARG A 262 15.90 -14.20 -9.03
CA ARG A 262 14.53 -14.70 -9.02
C ARG A 262 13.48 -13.59 -9.14
N PHE A 263 13.67 -12.50 -8.41
CA PHE A 263 12.77 -11.35 -8.51
C PHE A 263 12.75 -10.77 -9.93
N ILE A 264 13.92 -10.60 -10.56
CA ILE A 264 14.05 -10.06 -11.91
C ILE A 264 13.37 -10.98 -12.94
N GLU A 265 13.52 -12.30 -12.83
CA GLU A 265 12.80 -13.25 -13.68
C GLU A 265 11.28 -13.08 -13.59
N LEU A 266 10.76 -12.97 -12.36
CA LEU A 266 9.33 -12.75 -12.12
C LEU A 266 8.88 -11.38 -12.63
N TYR A 267 9.69 -10.34 -12.44
CA TYR A 267 9.42 -9.01 -12.95
C TYR A 267 9.35 -9.01 -14.49
N ASN A 268 10.32 -9.61 -15.16
CA ASN A 268 10.36 -9.66 -16.62
C ASN A 268 9.14 -10.42 -17.17
N LYS A 269 8.82 -11.57 -16.55
CA LYS A 269 7.66 -12.37 -16.93
C LYS A 269 6.32 -11.61 -16.83
N HIS A 270 6.14 -10.80 -15.79
CA HIS A 270 4.83 -10.21 -15.48
C HIS A 270 4.70 -8.74 -15.86
N LEU A 271 5.79 -7.96 -15.78
CA LEU A 271 5.72 -6.50 -15.73
C LEU A 271 6.57 -5.75 -16.77
N GLU A 272 7.57 -6.39 -17.39
CA GLU A 272 8.45 -5.74 -18.38
C GLU A 272 7.67 -5.10 -19.53
N ARG A 273 6.60 -5.74 -20.00
CA ARG A 273 5.72 -5.23 -21.07
C ARG A 273 5.09 -3.86 -20.78
N PHE A 274 5.01 -3.45 -19.52
CA PHE A 274 4.45 -2.14 -19.14
C PHE A 274 5.50 -1.02 -19.08
N ASN A 275 6.78 -1.34 -19.32
CA ASN A 275 7.88 -0.37 -19.39
C ASN A 275 7.93 0.60 -18.19
N LEU A 276 7.89 0.07 -16.97
CA LEU A 276 7.90 0.90 -15.76
C LEU A 276 9.25 1.61 -15.52
N GLY A 277 10.30 1.30 -16.29
CA GLY A 277 11.61 1.93 -16.19
C GLY A 277 12.29 1.71 -14.84
N TYR A 278 12.11 0.52 -14.24
CA TYR A 278 12.87 0.11 -13.06
C TYR A 278 14.19 -0.53 -13.48
N ASP A 279 15.29 -0.02 -12.93
CA ASP A 279 16.60 -0.65 -13.04
C ASP A 279 16.88 -1.42 -11.74
N PHE A 280 17.06 -2.73 -11.88
CA PHE A 280 17.39 -3.64 -10.77
C PHE A 280 18.88 -4.01 -10.74
N SER A 281 19.72 -3.36 -11.56
CA SER A 281 21.16 -3.56 -11.53
C SER A 281 21.75 -3.00 -10.23
N VAL A 282 22.58 -3.79 -9.57
CA VAL A 282 23.28 -3.34 -8.36
C VAL A 282 24.51 -2.56 -8.80
N ASN A 283 24.45 -1.23 -8.70
CA ASN A 283 25.64 -0.40 -8.88
C ASN A 283 26.49 -0.50 -7.59
N THR A 284 27.51 -1.36 -7.61
CA THR A 284 28.35 -1.73 -6.45
C THR A 284 29.01 -0.53 -5.75
N ASN A 285 29.11 0.62 -6.41
CA ASN A 285 29.65 1.87 -5.86
C ASN A 285 28.71 2.58 -4.85
N GLN A 286 27.42 2.25 -4.78
CA GLN A 286 26.49 2.85 -3.81
C GLN A 286 26.43 2.08 -2.47
N GLY A 287 26.80 0.81 -2.45
CA GLY A 287 26.75 -0.03 -1.24
C GLY A 287 27.78 0.35 -0.17
N LEU A 288 28.91 0.97 -0.56
CA LEU A 288 30.01 1.35 0.34
C LEU A 288 29.77 2.65 1.12
N LYS A 289 28.72 3.42 0.82
CA LYS A 289 28.38 4.68 1.54
C LYS A 289 27.30 4.52 2.61
N LEU A 290 26.78 3.31 2.82
CA LEU A 290 25.66 3.05 3.73
C LEU A 290 25.98 2.03 4.84
N ALA A 291 27.26 1.70 5.02
CA ALA A 291 27.76 0.95 6.19
C ALA A 291 28.11 1.92 7.32
#